data_AF-A0A8C0DCH4-F1
#
_entry.id   AF-A0A8C0DCH4-F1
#
_cell.length_a   1.000
_cell.length_b   1.000
_cell.length_c   1.000
_cell.angle_alpha   90.00
_cell.angle_beta   90.00
_cell.angle_gamma   90.00
#
_symmetry.space_group_name_H-M   'P 1'
#
loop_
_entity.id
_entity.type
_entity.pdbx_description
1 polymer ?
#
loop_
_entity_poly.entity_id
_entity_poly.type
_entity_poly.pdbx_seq_one_letter_code
_entity_poly.pdbx_strand_id
1 'polypeptide(L)'
;MRASHLPVSIIVGMGNADFTNMQALDGDDGVPRSPRGEPALRDVLQFVPFRELKSVSPAALAKSVLAEVPRQLVEYYSHKECL
;
A
#
# COMPACT_ATOMS: atom_id res chain seq x y z
N MET A 1 5.98 8.10 9.92
CA MET A 1 5.91 6.81 9.20
C MET A 1 6.63 5.72 9.99
N ARG A 2 6.05 5.18 11.07
CA ARG A 2 6.74 4.16 11.89
C ARG A 2 6.62 2.76 11.29
N ALA A 3 5.48 2.45 10.67
CA ALA A 3 5.20 1.14 10.07
C ALA A 3 6.13 0.79 8.89
N SER A 4 6.69 1.78 8.19
CA SER A 4 7.65 1.55 7.10
C SER A 4 8.93 0.83 7.53
N HIS A 5 9.26 0.82 8.82
CA HIS A 5 10.42 0.13 9.36
C HIS A 5 10.14 -1.34 9.74
N LEU A 6 8.87 -1.75 9.76
CA LEU A 6 8.47 -3.09 10.18
C LEU A 6 8.22 -3.98 8.96
N PRO A 7 8.33 -5.31 9.07
CA PRO A 7 7.95 -6.24 8.01
C PRO A 7 6.41 -6.36 7.91
N VAL A 8 5.74 -5.26 7.54
CA VAL A 8 4.28 -5.17 7.46
C VAL A 8 3.83 -4.59 6.14
N SER A 9 2.75 -5.15 5.60
CA SER A 9 2.02 -4.68 4.43
C SER A 9 0.56 -4.54 4.82
N ILE A 10 -0.05 -3.38 4.58
CA ILE A 10 -1.42 -3.08 4.98
C ILE A 10 -2.22 -2.82 3.71
N ILE A 11 -3.26 -3.64 3.51
CA ILE A 11 -4.14 -3.53 2.35
C ILE A 11 -5.49 -3.06 2.84
N VAL A 12 -6.02 -2.00 2.21
CA VAL A 12 -7.32 -1.44 2.57
C VAL A 12 -8.30 -1.61 1.42
N GLY A 13 -9.26 -2.51 1.61
CA GLY A 13 -10.40 -2.68 0.72
C GLY A 13 -11.59 -1.86 1.20
N MET A 14 -12.15 -1.01 0.34
CA MET A 14 -13.13 0.00 0.78
C MET A 14 -14.50 -0.08 0.11
N GLY A 15 -15.52 0.20 0.92
CA GLY A 15 -16.94 0.18 0.55
C GLY A 15 -17.41 1.50 -0.11
N ASN A 16 -18.58 1.99 0.28
CA ASN A 16 -19.21 3.17 -0.36
C ASN A 16 -18.80 4.53 0.24
N ALA A 17 -17.79 4.59 1.10
CA ALA A 17 -17.32 5.86 1.66
C ALA A 17 -16.30 6.54 0.73
N ASP A 18 -16.08 7.83 0.96
CA ASP A 18 -15.04 8.61 0.27
C ASP A 18 -13.70 8.40 0.96
N PHE A 19 -12.71 7.98 0.17
CA PHE A 19 -11.39 7.65 0.65
C PHE A 19 -10.28 8.12 -0.28
N THR A 20 -10.50 9.22 -1.00
CA THR A 20 -9.45 9.87 -1.80
C THR A 20 -8.16 10.10 -1.01
N ASN A 21 -8.26 10.36 0.30
CA ASN A 21 -7.09 10.52 1.17
C ASN A 21 -6.26 9.24 1.36
N MET A 22 -6.85 8.04 1.25
CA MET A 22 -6.08 6.79 1.31
C MET A 22 -5.35 6.51 0.00
N GLN A 23 -5.87 7.03 -1.12
CA GLN A 23 -5.20 6.97 -2.41
C GLN A 23 -3.91 7.82 -2.41
N ALA A 24 -3.91 8.95 -1.70
CA ALA A 24 -2.70 9.75 -1.48
C ALA A 24 -1.67 9.08 -0.55
N LEU A 25 -2.06 7.99 0.13
CA LEU A 25 -1.19 7.21 0.99
C LEU A 25 -0.71 5.90 0.33
N ASP A 26 -1.33 5.53 -0.79
CA ASP A 26 -0.92 4.48 -1.71
C ASP A 26 0.37 4.96 -2.39
N GLY A 27 1.49 4.27 -2.19
CA GLY A 27 2.80 4.77 -2.61
C GLY A 27 3.04 4.79 -4.12
N ASP A 28 2.00 4.55 -4.93
CA ASP A 28 2.00 4.56 -6.39
C ASP A 28 2.34 5.93 -6.99
N ASP A 29 1.89 7.02 -6.35
CA ASP A 29 2.20 8.40 -6.76
C ASP A 29 3.48 8.95 -6.10
N GLY A 30 4.24 8.07 -5.43
CA GLY A 30 5.50 8.38 -4.76
C GLY A 30 5.46 8.09 -3.26
N VAL A 31 6.63 8.23 -2.63
CA VAL A 31 6.80 7.85 -1.22
C VAL A 31 5.91 8.71 -0.33
N PRO A 32 4.97 8.11 0.44
CA PRO A 32 4.05 8.87 1.25
C PRO A 32 4.81 9.63 2.34
N ARG A 33 4.29 10.81 2.71
CA ARG A 33 4.95 11.72 3.66
C ARG A 33 4.16 11.86 4.95
N SER A 34 4.87 12.05 6.06
CA SER A 34 4.25 12.37 7.34
C SER A 34 3.60 13.76 7.28
N PRO A 35 2.69 14.11 8.21
CA PRO A 35 2.18 15.48 8.33
C PRO A 35 3.26 16.55 8.56
N ARG A 36 4.49 16.13 8.94
CA ARG A 36 5.66 16.99 9.09
C ARG A 36 6.55 17.03 7.83
N GLY A 37 6.13 16.38 6.74
CA GLY A 37 6.84 16.33 5.47
C GLY A 37 7.90 15.24 5.33
N GLU A 38 8.11 14.43 6.38
CA GLU A 38 9.14 13.37 6.35
C GLU A 38 8.70 12.21 5.44
N PRO A 39 9.52 11.78 4.48
CA PRO A 39 9.19 10.63 3.63
C PRO A 39 9.16 9.34 4.45
N ALA A 40 8.29 8.40 4.08
CA ALA A 40 8.37 7.03 4.53
C ALA A 40 9.68 6.38 4.04
N LEU A 41 10.15 5.36 4.76
CA LEU A 41 11.31 4.58 4.31
C LEU A 41 11.01 3.74 3.06
N ARG A 42 9.78 3.23 3.02
CA ARG A 42 9.24 2.41 1.95
C ARG A 42 7.73 2.52 1.99
N ASP A 43 7.11 2.08 0.92
CA ASP A 43 5.66 1.97 0.88
C ASP A 43 5.17 0.74 1.65
N VAL A 44 4.05 0.90 2.35
CA VAL A 44 3.42 -0.13 3.19
C VAL A 44 1.92 -0.18 3.03
N LEU A 45 1.34 0.75 2.28
CA LEU A 45 -0.10 0.90 2.11
C LEU A 45 -0.44 0.57 0.68
N GLN A 46 -1.40 -0.32 0.51
CA GLN A 46 -1.99 -0.60 -0.80
C GLN A 46 -3.49 -0.29 -0.76
N PHE A 47 -3.95 0.58 -1.65
CA PHE A 47 -5.37 0.86 -1.81
C PHE A 47 -6.00 -0.05 -2.87
N VAL A 48 -7.11 -0.70 -2.49
CA VAL A 48 -7.90 -1.51 -3.42
C VAL A 48 -9.35 -1.00 -3.46
N PRO A 49 -9.85 -0.51 -4.62
CA PRO A 49 -11.21 -0.03 -4.78
C PRO A 49 -12.20 -1.21 -4.82
N PHE A 50 -12.41 -1.84 -3.67
CA PHE A 50 -13.19 -3.08 -3.53
C PHE A 50 -14.60 -2.94 -4.12
N ARG A 51 -15.22 -1.75 -4.05
CA ARG A 51 -16.51 -1.47 -4.69
C ARG A 51 -16.53 -1.75 -6.19
N GLU A 52 -15.49 -1.35 -6.91
CA GLU A 52 -15.36 -1.54 -8.37
C GLU A 52 -15.04 -2.99 -8.71
N LEU A 53 -14.46 -3.72 -7.74
CA LEU A 53 -14.09 -5.11 -7.87
C LEU A 53 -15.15 -6.08 -7.32
N LYS A 54 -16.25 -5.60 -6.75
CA LYS A 54 -17.33 -6.48 -6.21
C LYS A 54 -17.96 -7.36 -7.28
N SER A 55 -18.02 -6.89 -8.52
CA SER A 55 -18.62 -7.61 -9.65
C SER A 55 -17.60 -8.35 -10.52
N VAL A 56 -16.30 -8.29 -10.18
CA VAL A 56 -15.27 -9.02 -10.92
C VAL A 56 -15.03 -10.41 -10.30
N SER A 57 -14.32 -11.26 -11.04
CA SER A 57 -13.97 -12.58 -10.52
C SER A 57 -13.07 -12.46 -9.27
N PRO A 58 -13.17 -13.41 -8.32
CA PRO A 58 -12.26 -13.45 -7.16
C PRO A 58 -10.78 -13.43 -7.54
N ALA A 59 -10.43 -13.99 -8.71
CA ALA A 59 -9.08 -13.95 -9.25
C ALA A 59 -8.63 -12.53 -9.63
N ALA A 60 -9.52 -11.72 -10.20
CA ALA A 60 -9.21 -10.32 -10.53
C ALA A 60 -9.07 -9.47 -9.26
N LEU A 61 -9.90 -9.72 -8.24
CA LEU A 61 -9.74 -9.10 -6.92
C LEU A 61 -8.39 -9.48 -6.28
N ALA A 62 -8.06 -10.77 -6.26
CA ALA A 62 -6.78 -11.26 -5.72
C ALA A 62 -5.59 -10.66 -6.46
N LYS A 63 -5.69 -10.49 -7.78
CA LYS A 63 -4.66 -9.84 -8.59
C LYS A 63 -4.41 -8.40 -8.14
N SER A 64 -5.47 -7.61 -7.93
CA SER A 64 -5.32 -6.23 -7.44
C SER A 64 -4.75 -6.20 -6.03
N VAL A 65 -5.28 -7.02 -5.11
CA VAL A 65 -4.84 -7.10 -3.71
C VAL A 65 -3.39 -7.57 -3.56
N LEU A 66 -2.89 -8.41 -4.45
CA LEU A 66 -1.54 -8.98 -4.33
C LEU A 66 -0.50 -8.28 -5.22
N ALA A 67 -0.90 -7.26 -5.98
CA ALA A 67 -0.03 -6.62 -6.98
C ALA A 67 1.24 -6.01 -6.34
N GLU A 68 1.14 -5.45 -5.14
CA GLU A 68 2.26 -4.71 -4.52
C GLU A 68 3.00 -5.48 -3.44
N VAL A 69 2.43 -6.59 -2.94
CA VAL A 69 3.06 -7.42 -1.91
C VAL A 69 4.49 -7.85 -2.30
N PRO A 70 4.78 -8.28 -3.55
CA PRO A 70 6.14 -8.62 -3.96
C PRO A 70 7.11 -7.44 -3.88
N ARG A 71 6.68 -6.24 -4.31
CA ARG A 71 7.50 -5.02 -4.28
C ARG A 71 7.81 -4.62 -2.83
N GLN A 72 6.78 -4.54 -1.99
CA GLN A 72 6.92 -4.15 -0.58
C GLN A 72 7.83 -5.11 0.19
N LEU A 73 7.81 -6.41 -0.15
CA LEU A 73 8.70 -7.40 0.43
C LEU A 73 10.15 -7.15 0.02
N VAL A 74 10.42 -6.97 -1.27
CA VAL A 74 11.77 -6.70 -1.79
C VAL A 74 12.32 -5.41 -1.18
N GLU A 75 11.53 -4.34 -1.13
CA GLU A 75 11.92 -3.06 -0.52
C GLU A 75 12.32 -3.23 0.95
N TYR A 76 11.53 -3.97 1.74
CA TYR A 76 11.86 -4.20 3.15
C TYR A 76 13.23 -4.87 3.32
N TYR A 77 13.53 -5.89 2.53
CA TYR A 77 14.82 -6.59 2.64
C TYR A 77 15.97 -5.77 2.06
N SER A 78 15.77 -5.03 0.96
CA SER A 78 16.79 -4.14 0.41
C SER A 78 17.21 -3.04 1.38
N HIS A 79 16.26 -2.49 2.16
CA HIS A 79 16.59 -1.50 3.20
C HIS A 79 17.20 -2.12 4.45
N LYS A 80 17.01 -3.43 4.69
CA LYS A 80 17.54 -4.12 5.87
C LYS A 80 19.00 -4.57 5.69
N GLU A 81 19.41 -4.92 4.47
CA GLU A 81 20.80 -5.31 4.14
C GLU A 81 21.79 -4.11 4.14
N CYS A 82 21.29 -2.88 4.32
CA CYS A 82 22.10 -1.66 4.38
C CYS A 82 22.34 -1.16 5.83
N LEU A 83 21.99 -1.97 6.84
CA LEU A 83 22.31 -1.80 8.26
C LEU A 83 23.24 -2.92 8.74
#